data_AF-A0A967Q9K2-F1
#
_entry.id   AF-A0A967Q9K2-F1
#
_cell.length_a   1.000
_cell.length_b   1.000
_cell.length_c   1.000
_cell.angle_alpha   90.00
_cell.angle_beta   90.00
_cell.angle_gamma   90.00
#
_symmetry.space_group_name_H-M   'P 1'
#
loop_
_entity.id
_entity.type
_entity.pdbx_description
1 polymer ?
#
loop_
_entity_poly.entity_id
_entity_poly.type
_entity_poly.pdbx_seq_one_letter_code
_entity_poly.pdbx_strand_id
1 'polypeptide(L)'
;MYLNRFALLLTFLLLVQPALAAERLRLATTTSTENSGLLAELLPPFEQANDCQVDVIAVGTGKAIKLGEAGDVDVILVHARSREDG
;
A
#
# COMPACT_ATOMS: atom_id res chain seq x y z
N MET A 1 -46.86 5.68 17.20
CA MET A 1 -46.42 5.24 15.86
C MET A 1 -45.17 5.97 15.33
N TYR A 2 -44.95 7.26 15.66
CA TYR A 2 -43.74 8.01 15.24
C TYR A 2 -42.45 7.59 15.96
N LEU A 3 -42.54 7.15 17.22
CA LEU A 3 -41.38 6.80 18.05
C LEU A 3 -40.56 5.63 17.47
N ASN A 4 -41.21 4.59 16.94
CA ASN A 4 -40.51 3.46 16.29
C ASN A 4 -39.83 3.87 14.98
N ARG A 5 -40.39 4.82 14.21
CA ARG A 5 -39.79 5.27 12.95
C ARG A 5 -38.53 6.09 13.21
N PHE A 6 -38.55 6.90 14.26
CA PHE A 6 -37.38 7.66 14.72
C PHE A 6 -36.29 6.75 15.29
N ALA A 7 -36.69 5.74 16.07
CA ALA A 7 -35.78 4.73 16.61
C ALA A 7 -35.07 3.96 15.48
N LEU A 8 -35.81 3.51 14.45
CA LEU A 8 -35.26 2.82 13.28
C LEU A 8 -34.25 3.67 12.50
N LEU A 9 -34.53 4.97 12.32
CA LEU A 9 -33.61 5.90 11.66
C LEU A 9 -32.33 6.11 12.47
N LEU A 10 -32.43 6.22 13.80
CA LEU A 10 -31.26 6.34 14.69
C LEU A 10 -30.39 5.08 14.66
N THR A 11 -31.02 3.89 14.68
CA THR A 11 -30.31 2.62 14.61
C THR A 11 -29.60 2.44 13.26
N PHE A 12 -30.23 2.88 12.16
CA PHE A 12 -29.60 2.84 10.83
C PHE A 12 -28.40 3.79 10.72
N LEU A 13 -28.48 4.98 11.34
CA LEU A 13 -27.37 5.94 11.34
C LEU A 13 -26.16 5.44 12.15
N LEU A 14 -26.38 4.68 13.24
CA LEU A 14 -25.32 4.08 14.06
C LEU A 14 -24.58 2.92 13.39
N LEU A 15 -25.16 2.32 12.34
CA LEU A 15 -24.55 1.20 11.60
C LEU A 15 -23.54 1.64 10.54
N VAL A 16 -23.51 2.93 10.19
CA VAL A 16 -22.56 3.48 9.22
C VAL A 16 -21.30 3.94 9.95
N GLN A 17 -20.43 2.98 10.27
CA GLN A 17 -19.08 3.28 10.75
C GLN A 17 -18.18 3.57 9.54
N PRO A 18 -17.41 4.68 9.51
CA PRO A 18 -16.38 4.86 8.49
C PRO A 18 -15.31 3.77 8.65
N ALA A 19 -14.97 3.09 7.56
CA ALA A 19 -13.88 2.13 7.55
C ALA A 19 -12.55 2.90 7.62
N LEU A 20 -11.91 2.90 8.78
CA LEU A 20 -10.52 3.35 8.92
C LEU A 20 -9.60 2.20 8.51
N ALA A 21 -9.20 2.20 7.24
CA ALA A 21 -8.18 1.29 6.72
C ALA A 21 -6.91 2.10 6.44
N ALA A 22 -5.77 1.62 6.94
CA ALA A 22 -4.47 2.18 6.59
C ALA A 22 -4.27 2.09 5.07
N GLU A 23 -3.75 3.17 4.48
CA GLU A 23 -3.45 3.21 3.05
C GLU A 23 -2.36 2.19 2.72
N ARG A 24 -2.47 1.46 1.61
CA ARG A 24 -1.48 0.44 1.21
C ARG A 24 -0.76 0.87 -0.04
N LEU A 25 0.57 0.81 -0.01
CA LEU A 25 1.45 1.00 -1.16
C LEU A 25 2.07 -0.33 -1.56
N ARG A 26 2.10 -0.63 -2.85
CA ARG A 26 2.79 -1.79 -3.40
C ARG A 26 4.13 -1.36 -3.96
N LEU A 27 5.20 -1.93 -3.43
CA LEU A 27 6.58 -1.66 -3.83
C LEU A 27 7.17 -2.87 -4.54
N ALA A 28 7.51 -2.74 -5.83
CA ALA A 28 8.34 -3.74 -6.51
C ALA A 28 9.83 -3.40 -6.32
N THR A 29 10.62 -4.38 -5.89
CA THR A 29 12.06 -4.21 -5.67
C THR A 29 12.85 -5.43 -6.14
N THR A 30 14.17 -5.35 -6.04
CA THR A 30 15.04 -6.50 -6.31
C THR A 30 15.19 -7.44 -5.12
N THR A 31 15.28 -8.75 -5.36
CA THR A 31 15.58 -9.73 -4.29
C THR A 31 16.90 -9.43 -3.58
N SER A 32 17.90 -8.86 -4.26
CA SER A 32 19.14 -8.39 -3.62
C SER A 32 18.90 -7.26 -2.61
N THR A 33 17.99 -6.33 -2.91
CA THR A 33 17.62 -5.26 -1.98
C THR A 33 16.87 -5.81 -0.78
N GLU A 34 15.90 -6.70 -1.00
CA GLU A 34 15.14 -7.33 0.08
C GLU A 34 16.05 -8.13 1.03
N ASN A 35 16.90 -9.00 0.46
CA ASN A 35 17.81 -9.84 1.24
C ASN A 35 18.89 -9.05 2.00
N SER A 36 19.13 -7.78 1.65
CA SER A 36 20.08 -6.94 2.39
C SER A 36 19.57 -6.52 3.77
N GLY A 37 18.26 -6.64 4.02
CA GLY A 37 17.61 -6.12 5.22
C GLY A 37 17.34 -4.60 5.19
N LEU A 38 17.75 -3.90 4.13
CA LEU A 38 17.56 -2.44 4.02
C LEU A 38 16.10 -2.02 4.21
N LEU A 39 15.16 -2.71 3.56
CA LEU A 39 13.73 -2.36 3.64
C LEU A 39 13.13 -2.65 5.01
N ALA A 40 13.63 -3.67 5.71
CA ALA A 40 13.19 -3.97 7.08
C ALA A 40 13.52 -2.83 8.06
N GLU A 41 14.58 -2.06 7.80
CA GLU A 41 14.95 -0.90 8.61
C GLU A 41 14.25 0.39 8.15
N LEU A 42 14.04 0.57 6.84
CA LEU A 42 13.48 1.81 6.28
C LEU A 42 11.95 1.89 6.34
N LEU A 43 11.25 0.77 6.13
CA LEU A 43 9.79 0.76 6.03
C LEU A 43 9.09 1.07 7.35
N PRO A 44 9.47 0.52 8.52
CA PRO A 44 8.77 0.80 9.77
C PRO A 44 8.65 2.30 10.13
N PRO A 45 9.73 3.10 10.09
CA PRO A 45 9.61 4.54 10.37
C PRO A 45 8.85 5.29 9.25
N PHE A 46 8.93 4.82 8.00
CA PHE A 46 8.17 5.40 6.89
C PHE A 46 6.66 5.16 7.04
N GLU A 47 6.26 3.92 7.31
CA GLU A 47 4.87 3.52 7.54
C GLU A 47 4.25 4.28 8.71
N GLN A 48 5.00 4.41 9.82
CA GLN A 48 4.56 5.16 10.99
C GLN A 48 4.36 6.66 10.70
N ALA A 49 5.27 7.27 9.92
CA ALA A 49 5.20 8.69 9.62
C ALA A 49 4.07 9.06 8.64
N ASN A 50 3.64 8.11 7.81
CA ASN A 50 2.67 8.35 6.74
C ASN A 50 1.31 7.66 6.95
N ASP A 51 1.12 6.94 8.07
CA ASP A 51 -0.10 6.16 8.36
C ASP A 51 -0.49 5.20 7.22
N CYS A 52 0.52 4.51 6.67
CA CYS A 52 0.37 3.59 5.55
C CYS A 52 1.08 2.25 5.81
N GLN A 53 0.80 1.24 4.99
CA GLN A 53 1.54 -0.03 4.93
C GLN A 53 2.16 -0.22 3.55
N VAL A 54 3.33 -0.83 3.49
CA VAL A 54 4.07 -1.10 2.25
C VAL A 54 4.19 -2.60 2.00
N ASP A 55 3.53 -3.06 0.94
CA ASP A 55 3.61 -4.43 0.44
C ASP A 55 4.80 -4.59 -0.50
N VAL A 56 5.82 -5.34 -0.07
CA VAL A 56 7.04 -5.54 -0.87
C VAL A 56 6.90 -6.76 -1.77
N ILE A 57 7.19 -6.56 -3.06
CA ILE A 57 7.26 -7.59 -4.10
C ILE A 57 8.71 -7.69 -4.58
N ALA A 58 9.46 -8.64 -4.03
CA ALA A 58 10.85 -8.88 -4.39
C ALA A 58 10.97 -9.76 -5.64
N VAL A 59 11.41 -9.17 -6.77
CA VAL A 59 11.56 -9.83 -8.07
C VAL A 59 12.85 -9.39 -8.78
N GLY A 60 13.15 -9.89 -9.99
CA GLY A 60 14.26 -9.32 -10.77
C GLY A 60 13.90 -7.93 -11.33
N THR A 61 14.90 -7.06 -11.58
CA THR A 61 14.71 -5.69 -12.08
C THR A 61 13.77 -5.59 -13.28
N GLY A 62 13.96 -6.44 -14.30
CA GLY A 62 13.12 -6.42 -15.49
C GLY A 62 11.65 -6.80 -15.21
N LYS A 63 11.37 -7.59 -14.17
CA LYS A 63 10.00 -7.88 -13.75
C LYS A 63 9.42 -6.75 -12.92
N ALA A 64 10.21 -6.11 -12.05
CA ALA A 64 9.77 -4.95 -11.28
C ALA A 64 9.35 -3.79 -12.20
N ILE A 65 10.15 -3.50 -13.24
CA ILE A 65 9.82 -2.48 -14.25
C ILE A 65 8.50 -2.81 -14.95
N LYS A 66 8.33 -4.05 -15.44
CA LYS A 66 7.08 -4.48 -16.09
C LYS A 66 5.85 -4.36 -15.20
N LEU A 67 5.98 -4.64 -13.90
CA LEU A 67 4.88 -4.45 -12.94
C LEU A 67 4.53 -2.96 -12.79
N GLY A 68 5.55 -2.08 -12.79
CA GLY A 68 5.34 -0.64 -12.79
C GLY A 68 4.66 -0.14 -14.08
N GLU A 69 5.15 -0.57 -15.25
CA GLU A 69 4.56 -0.24 -16.56
C GLU A 69 3.10 -0.70 -16.68
N ALA A 70 2.76 -1.86 -16.10
CA ALA A 70 1.39 -2.39 -16.09
C ALA A 70 0.47 -1.71 -15.07
N GLY A 71 1.00 -0.91 -14.14
CA GLY A 71 0.25 -0.33 -13.03
C GLY A 71 -0.13 -1.34 -11.94
N ASP A 72 0.56 -2.48 -11.86
CA ASP A 72 0.32 -3.51 -10.84
C ASP A 72 0.88 -3.11 -9.46
N VAL A 73 1.83 -2.16 -9.46
CA VAL A 73 2.47 -1.58 -8.27
C VAL A 73 2.48 -0.06 -8.32
N ASP A 74 2.56 0.55 -7.15
CA ASP A 74 2.55 2.01 -6.99
C ASP A 74 3.96 2.60 -7.09
N VAL A 75 4.98 1.83 -6.67
CA VAL A 75 6.38 2.27 -6.62
C VAL A 75 7.31 1.16 -7.09
N ILE A 76 8.37 1.53 -7.80
CA ILE A 76 9.50 0.66 -8.13
C ILE A 76 10.78 1.16 -7.45
N LEU A 77 11.56 0.24 -6.88
CA LEU A 77 12.90 0.51 -6.36
C LEU A 77 13.89 -0.48 -6.97
N VAL A 78 14.56 -0.07 -8.03
CA VAL A 78 15.56 -0.88 -8.71
C VAL A 78 16.89 -0.14 -8.78
N HIS A 79 17.96 -0.89 -9.04
CA HIS A 79 19.27 -0.29 -9.34
C HIS A 79 19.57 -0.53 -10.81
N ALA A 80 18.96 0.26 -11.69
CA ALA A 80 19.18 0.15 -13.14
C ALA A 80 18.99 1.48 -13.86
N ARG A 81 19.95 2.39 -13.65
CA ARG A 81 19.97 3.74 -14.22
C ARG A 81 19.79 3.80 -15.76
N SER A 82 20.10 2.73 -16.48
CA SER A 82 19.95 2.64 -17.94
C SER A 82 18.60 2.10 -18.42
N ARG A 83 17.70 1.70 -17.51
CA ARG A 83 16.38 1.11 -17.83
C ARG A 83 15.20 1.75 -17.11
N GLU A 84 15.45 2.78 -16.29
CA GLU A 84 14.43 3.55 -15.58
C GLU A 84 13.85 4.71 -16.42
N ASP A 85 14.57 5.16 -17.46
CA ASP A 85 14.21 6.32 -18.30
C ASP A 85 13.33 5.98 -19.52
N GLY A 86 12.77 4.76 -19.59
CA GLY A 86 12.04 4.22 -20.75
C GLY A 86 10.56 4.53 -20.78
#